data_AF-T0PFW5-F1
#
_entry.id   AF-T0PFW5-F1
#
_cell.length_a   1.000
_cell.length_b   1.000
_cell.length_c   1.000
_cell.angle_alpha   90.00
_cell.angle_beta   90.00
_cell.angle_gamma   90.00
#
_symmetry.space_group_name_H-M   'P 1'
#
loop_
_entity.id
_entity.type
_entity.pdbx_description
1 polymer ?
#
loop_
_entity_poly.entity_id
_entity_poly.type
_entity_poly.pdbx_seq_one_letter_code
_entity_poly.pdbx_strand_id
1 'polypeptide(L)' 'MRALDTIALILVIVGAVNWGLIGLFGFDLVAALFAGSGEFGTINGLSRIIYGLVGLCGLYALSFLGRNRYRDVD' A
#
# COMPACT_ATOMS: atom_id res chain seq x y z
N MET A 1 19.98 -11.77 -4.93
CA MET A 1 18.74 -11.04 -5.29
C MET A 1 18.23 -10.11 -4.18
N ARG A 2 19.09 -9.54 -3.31
CA ARG A 2 18.61 -8.77 -2.14
C ARG A 2 18.00 -7.41 -2.49
N ALA A 3 18.48 -6.75 -3.55
CA ALA A 3 17.98 -5.45 -3.96
C ALA A 3 16.52 -5.50 -4.45
N LEU A 4 16.15 -6.55 -5.20
CA LEU A 4 14.78 -6.73 -5.69
C LEU A 4 13.79 -6.94 -4.54
N ASP A 5 14.16 -7.71 -3.53
CA ASP A 5 13.32 -7.92 -2.34
C ASP A 5 13.07 -6.62 -1.58
N THR A 6 14.10 -5.77 -1.44
CA THR A 6 13.98 -4.46 -0.81
C THR A 6 13.08 -3.53 -1.62
N ILE A 7 13.25 -3.48 -2.95
CA ILE A 7 12.41 -2.66 -3.83
C ILE A 7 10.95 -3.13 -3.76
N ALA A 8 10.71 -4.43 -3.80
CA ALA A 8 9.36 -5.00 -3.68
C ALA A 8 8.72 -4.62 -2.34
N LEU A 9 9.47 -4.69 -1.24
CA LEU A 9 8.97 -4.34 0.09
C LEU A 9 8.61 -2.84 0.18
N ILE A 10 9.44 -1.97 -0.38
CA ILE A 10 9.16 -0.53 -0.47
C ILE A 10 7.88 -0.27 -1.29
N LEU A 11 7.75 -0.90 -2.46
CA LEU A 11 6.57 -0.72 -3.32
C LEU A 11 5.28 -1.19 -2.65
N VAL A 12 5.32 -2.31 -1.92
CA VAL A 12 4.15 -2.83 -1.17
C VAL A 12 3.78 -1.88 -0.04
N ILE A 13 4.76 -1.32 0.70
CA ILE A 13 4.50 -0.31 1.75
C ILE A 13 3.81 0.91 1.14
N VAL A 14 4.41 1.48 0.08
CA VAL A 14 3.88 2.69 -0.58
C VAL A 14 2.46 2.44 -1.09
N GLY A 15 2.22 1.29 -1.73
CA GLY A 15 0.90 0.90 -2.21
C GLY A 15 -0.12 0.74 -1.08
N ALA A 16 0.20 -0.03 -0.03
CA ALA A 16 -0.70 -0.27 1.09
C ALA A 16 -1.13 1.03 1.79
N VAL A 17 -0.17 1.95 1.98
CA VAL A 17 -0.44 3.28 2.52
C VAL A 17 -1.35 4.08 1.56
N ASN A 18 -1.04 4.13 0.26
CA ASN A 18 -1.85 4.89 -0.70
C ASN A 18 -3.31 4.40 -0.75
N TRP A 19 -3.52 3.09 -0.87
CA TRP A 19 -4.87 2.50 -0.90
C TRP A 19 -5.63 2.74 0.42
N GLY A 20 -4.93 2.72 1.56
CA GLY A 20 -5.52 3.06 2.86
C GLY A 20 -5.97 4.53 2.93
N LEU A 21 -5.15 5.47 2.44
CA LEU A 21 -5.52 6.89 2.39
C LEU A 21 -6.70 7.14 1.43
N ILE A 22 -6.75 6.46 0.29
CA ILE A 22 -7.87 6.54 -0.65
C ILE A 22 -9.17 6.02 0.00
N GLY A 23 -9.11 4.91 0.74
CA GLY A 23 -10.29 4.36 1.42
C GLY A 23 -10.83 5.25 2.54
N LEU A 24 -9.94 5.76 3.39
CA LEU A 24 -10.30 6.56 4.57
C LEU A 24 -10.66 8.01 4.20
N PHE A 25 -9.80 8.66 3.44
CA PHE A 25 -9.84 10.10 3.20
C PHE A 25 -10.12 10.47 1.73
N GLY A 26 -10.17 9.50 0.81
CA GLY A 26 -10.30 9.79 -0.63
C GLY A 26 -9.09 10.53 -1.20
N PHE A 27 -7.95 10.47 -0.51
CA PHE A 27 -6.74 11.19 -0.86
C PHE A 27 -5.73 10.22 -1.50
N ASP A 28 -5.28 10.54 -2.71
CA ASP A 28 -4.26 9.78 -3.41
C ASP A 28 -2.90 10.47 -3.22
N LEU A 29 -2.07 9.89 -2.36
CA LEU A 29 -0.74 10.39 -2.03
C LEU A 29 0.21 10.32 -3.23
N VAL A 30 0.10 9.28 -4.05
CA VAL A 30 0.94 9.13 -5.26
C VAL A 30 0.55 10.21 -6.26
N ALA A 31 -0.74 10.44 -6.46
CA ALA A 31 -1.20 11.51 -7.34
C ALA A 31 -0.80 12.90 -6.82
N ALA A 32 -0.86 13.12 -5.50
CA ALA A 32 -0.43 14.37 -4.88
C ALA A 32 1.07 14.67 -5.11
N LEU A 33 1.92 13.65 -5.01
CA LEU A 33 3.37 13.81 -5.12
C LEU A 33 3.86 13.87 -6.58
N PHE A 34 3.25 13.10 -7.48
CA PHE A 34 3.76 12.94 -8.85
C PHE A 34 2.88 13.57 -9.93
N ALA A 35 1.59 13.77 -9.68
CA ALA A 35 0.62 14.33 -10.64
C ALA A 35 0.09 15.72 -10.23
N GLY A 36 0.35 16.18 -9.00
CA GLY A 36 -0.03 17.51 -8.51
C GLY A 36 -1.51 17.66 -8.10
N SER A 37 -2.39 16.75 -8.53
CA SER A 37 -3.78 16.64 -8.08
C SER A 37 -3.91 15.45 -7.13
N GLY A 38 -3.86 15.70 -5.82
CA GLY A 38 -4.06 14.65 -4.80
C GLY A 38 -5.51 14.18 -4.64
N GLU A 39 -6.42 14.67 -5.49
CA GLU A 39 -7.82 14.27 -5.49
C GLU A 39 -7.99 12.95 -6.21
N PHE A 40 -8.39 11.93 -5.45
CA PHE A 40 -8.95 10.73 -6.03
C PHE A 40 -10.40 11.05 -6.45
N GLY A 41 -10.75 10.79 -7.71
CA GLY A 41 -12.06 11.15 -8.26
C GLY A 41 -13.25 10.52 -7.51
N THR A 42 -14.46 10.71 -8.04
CA THR A 42 -15.69 10.24 -7.38
C THR A 42 -15.66 8.73 -7.09
N ILE A 43 -15.66 8.38 -5.80
CA ILE A 43 -15.68 7.00 -5.32
C ILE A 43 -17.00 6.66 -4.62
N ASN A 44 -17.54 5.49 -4.95
CA ASN A 44 -18.70 4.94 -4.25
C ASN A 44 -18.31 4.52 -2.81
N GLY A 45 -19.26 4.62 -1.87
CA GLY A 45 -19.03 4.27 -0.46
C GLY A 45 -18.57 2.82 -0.24
N LEU A 46 -19.00 1.90 -1.10
CA LEU A 46 -18.57 0.50 -1.08
C LEU A 46 -17.09 0.35 -1.51
N SER A 47 -16.65 1.12 -2.50
CA SER A 47 -15.26 1.16 -2.95
C SER A 47 -14.31 1.68 -1.85
N ARG A 48 -14.74 2.67 -1.07
CA ARG A 48 -13.96 3.19 0.08
C ARG A 48 -13.64 2.11 1.11
N ILE A 49 -14.64 1.29 1.44
CA ILE A 49 -14.48 0.17 2.38
C ILE A 49 -13.47 -0.84 1.81
N ILE A 50 -13.61 -1.20 0.54
CA ILE A 50 -12.68 -2.14 -0.12
C ILE A 50 -11.26 -1.58 -0.12
N TYR A 51 -11.05 -0.32 -0.49
CA TYR A 51 -9.71 0.29 -0.51
C TYR A 51 -9.09 0.38 0.89
N GLY A 52 -9.87 0.70 1.91
CA GLY A 52 -9.42 0.65 3.29
C GLY A 52 -8.99 -0.75 3.71
N LEU A 53 -9.78 -1.78 3.38
CA LEU A 53 -9.45 -3.19 3.65
C LEU A 53 -8.20 -3.63 2.87
N VAL A 54 -8.06 -3.24 1.61
CA VAL A 54 -6.87 -3.53 0.79
C VAL A 54 -5.63 -2.90 1.40
N GLY A 55 -5.69 -1.64 1.82
CA GLY A 55 -4.58 -0.97 2.52
C GLY A 55 -4.19 -1.68 3.82
N LEU A 56 -5.18 -2.08 4.62
CA LEU A 56 -4.97 -2.82 5.87
C LEU A 56 -4.36 -4.21 5.63
N CYS A 57 -4.87 -4.95 4.66
CA CYS A 57 -4.36 -6.26 4.24
C CYS A 57 -2.93 -6.15 3.69
N GLY A 58 -2.65 -5.11 2.89
CA GLY A 58 -1.31 -4.82 2.38
C GLY A 58 -0.32 -4.55 3.52
N LEU A 59 -0.75 -3.80 4.53
CA LEU A 59 0.07 -3.55 5.72
C LEU A 59 0.34 -4.83 6.53
N TYR A 60 -0.68 -5.68 6.69
CA TYR A 60 -0.54 -6.98 7.36
C TYR A 60 0.36 -7.97 6.58
N ALA A 61 0.27 -7.97 5.25
CA ALA A 61 1.09 -8.80 4.38
C ALA A 61 2.60 -8.48 4.51
N LEU A 62 2.97 -7.25 4.87
CA LEU A 62 4.36 -6.90 5.17
C LEU A 62 4.93 -7.73 6.33
N SER A 63 4.13 -8.01 7.36
CA SER A 63 4.53 -8.87 8.48
C SER A 63 4.75 -10.32 8.04
N PHE A 64 4.13 -10.77 6.94
CA PHE A 64 4.36 -12.08 6.35
C PHE A 64 5.65 -12.10 5.52
N LEU A 65 5.86 -11.08 4.68
CA LEU A 65 7.03 -10.98 3.82
C LEU A 65 8.34 -10.82 4.61
N GLY A 66 8.35 -10.00 5.67
CA GLY A 66 9.53 -9.83 6.53
C GLY A 66 9.90 -11.11 7.30
N ARG A 67 8.91 -11.93 7.65
CA ARG A 67 9.10 -13.17 8.41
C ARG A 67 9.69 -14.31 7.57
N ASN A 68 9.37 -14.38 6.28
CA ASN A 68 9.94 -15.42 5.41
C ASN A 68 11.45 -15.22 5.18
N ARG A 69 11.93 -13.97 5.20
CA ARG A 69 13.36 -13.63 5.02
C ARG A 69 14.26 -14.03 6.18
N TYR A 70 13.68 -14.29 7.36
CA TYR A 70 14.43 -14.75 8.53
C TYR A 70 14.68 -16.27 8.51
N ARG A 71 13.84 -17.05 7.80
CA ARG A 71 13.91 -18.52 7.77
C ARG A 71 14.95 -19.10 6.80
N ASP A 72 15.56 -18.26 5.97
CA ASP A 72 16.60 -18.68 5.01
C ASP A 72 18.03 -18.51 5.58
N VAL A 73 18.16 -18.19 6.88
CA VAL A 73 19.46 -18.01 7.56
C VAL A 73 19.78 -19.17 8.52
N ASP A 74 18.96 -20.22 8.51
CA ASP A 74 19.08 -21.42 9.36
C ASP A 74 19.76 -22.58 8.60
#